data_AF-G2Z571-F1
#
_entry.id   AF-G2Z571-F1
#
_cell.length_a   1.000
_cell.length_b   1.000
_cell.length_c   1.000
_cell.angle_alpha   90.00
_cell.angle_beta   90.00
_cell.angle_gamma   90.00
#
_symmetry.space_group_name_H-M   'P 1'
#
loop_
_entity.id
_entity.type
_entity.pdbx_description
1 polymer ?
#
loop_
_entity_poly.entity_id
_entity_poly.type
_entity_poly.pdbx_seq_one_letter_code
_entity_poly.pdbx_strand_id
1 'polypeptide(L)'
;MKKTTLIIYLLCSSCKFESDDINVNLGKDYLCIKKGTLTEIYANDSYGFGQGIYPFVKNFAFDKEFIIIEQETKKKEIVISFTEKLRGKYGFLLYMKDSIKITKDVEKFMQSKIWTDSIWHKEISREILPESNVRSFDTLGKIASKIIKEDPYFKEMFSRKINYYIIDKQKQEVYGPFSKENYLTKRKELKVSETLFFE
;
A
#
# COMPACT_ATOMS: atom_id res chain seq x y z
N MET A 1 -37.30 40.35 46.94
CA MET A 1 -35.95 39.90 46.51
C MET A 1 -36.08 39.15 45.19
N LYS A 2 -35.55 39.70 44.09
CA LYS A 2 -35.63 39.10 42.76
C LYS A 2 -34.56 37.99 42.65
N LYS A 3 -34.96 36.77 42.33
CA LYS A 3 -34.04 35.64 42.10
C LYS A 3 -33.50 35.75 40.67
N THR A 4 -32.20 36.03 40.55
CA THR A 4 -31.49 36.06 39.28
C THR A 4 -31.06 34.64 38.93
N THR A 5 -31.70 34.03 37.93
CA THR A 5 -31.33 32.71 37.41
C THR A 5 -30.14 32.86 36.46
N LEU A 6 -28.97 32.38 36.88
CA LEU A 6 -27.75 32.35 36.06
C LEU A 6 -27.78 31.10 35.16
N ILE A 7 -27.95 31.31 33.85
CA ILE A 7 -27.87 30.23 32.85
C ILE A 7 -26.42 30.12 32.37
N ILE A 8 -25.73 29.06 32.79
CA ILE A 8 -24.36 28.74 32.36
C ILE A 8 -24.45 27.99 31.03
N TYR A 9 -24.06 28.65 29.94
CA TYR A 9 -23.87 28.00 28.63
C TYR A 9 -22.54 27.24 28.64
N LEU A 10 -22.62 25.91 28.77
CA LEU A 10 -21.49 25.01 28.54
C LEU A 10 -21.24 24.92 27.03
N LEU A 11 -20.28 25.69 26.52
CA LEU A 11 -19.76 25.51 25.17
C LEU A 11 -18.86 24.27 25.15
N CYS A 12 -19.45 23.11 24.84
CA CYS A 12 -18.72 21.89 24.53
C CYS A 12 -18.04 22.02 23.16
N SER A 13 -16.91 22.71 23.10
CA SER A 13 -15.99 22.68 21.97
C SER A 13 -15.16 21.39 22.00
N SER A 14 -15.79 20.25 21.75
CA SER A 14 -15.09 18.99 21.51
C SER A 14 -14.75 18.85 20.03
N CYS A 15 -13.72 19.57 19.58
CA CYS A 15 -12.99 19.19 18.36
C CYS A 15 -12.09 17.99 18.69
N LYS A 16 -12.68 16.80 18.79
CA LYS A 16 -11.92 15.55 18.69
C LYS A 16 -11.79 15.20 17.22
N PHE A 17 -10.78 15.75 16.56
CA PHE A 17 -10.26 15.21 15.30
C PHE A 17 -9.29 14.06 15.66
N GLU A 18 -9.75 13.08 16.43
CA GLU A 18 -9.11 11.78 16.50
C GLU A 18 -9.57 11.05 15.24
N SER A 19 -8.83 11.22 14.15
CA SER A 19 -8.95 10.30 13.03
C SER A 19 -8.34 8.97 13.49
N ASP A 20 -9.11 8.18 14.22
CA ASP A 20 -8.69 6.87 14.68
C ASP A 20 -8.30 6.05 13.44
N ASP A 21 -7.02 5.72 13.34
CA ASP A 21 -6.51 4.82 12.29
C ASP A 21 -7.21 3.46 12.49
N ILE A 22 -8.10 3.11 11.56
CA ILE A 22 -8.81 1.82 11.64
C ILE A 22 -7.88 0.77 11.04
N ASN A 23 -7.50 -0.20 11.87
CA ASN A 23 -6.73 -1.37 11.47
C ASN A 23 -7.66 -2.59 11.44
N VAL A 24 -7.91 -3.14 10.25
CA VAL A 24 -8.69 -4.38 10.09
C VAL A 24 -7.74 -5.53 9.79
N ASN A 25 -7.75 -6.56 10.65
CA ASN A 25 -7.00 -7.79 10.41
C ASN A 25 -7.72 -8.66 9.38
N LEU A 26 -7.10 -8.85 8.22
CA LEU A 26 -7.63 -9.63 7.10
C LEU A 26 -7.17 -11.11 7.16
N GLY A 27 -6.42 -11.48 8.21
CA GLY A 27 -5.84 -12.79 8.46
C GLY A 27 -4.58 -13.08 7.63
N LYS A 28 -3.81 -14.09 8.05
CA LYS A 28 -2.58 -14.56 7.36
C LYS A 28 -1.63 -13.41 7.02
N ASP A 29 -1.37 -12.58 8.03
CA ASP A 29 -0.46 -11.46 7.93
C ASP A 29 -0.90 -10.41 6.90
N TYR A 30 -2.21 -10.17 6.73
CA TYR A 30 -2.70 -9.02 5.98
C TYR A 30 -3.46 -8.06 6.88
N LEU A 31 -3.21 -6.77 6.68
CA LEU A 31 -3.84 -5.69 7.42
C LEU A 31 -4.37 -4.66 6.43
N CYS A 32 -5.58 -4.16 6.69
CA CYS A 32 -6.10 -2.96 6.06
C CYS A 32 -5.91 -1.79 7.02
N ILE A 33 -5.16 -0.78 6.60
CA ILE A 33 -5.06 0.51 7.30
C ILE A 33 -6.03 1.48 6.61
N LYS A 34 -6.84 2.19 7.40
CA LYS A 34 -7.62 3.33 6.96
C LYS A 34 -7.24 4.58 7.75
N LYS A 35 -6.61 5.55 7.05
CA LYS A 35 -6.24 6.86 7.58
C LYS A 35 -6.99 7.96 6.83
N GLY A 36 -8.10 8.44 7.39
CA GLY A 36 -8.98 9.38 6.70
C GLY A 36 -9.56 8.81 5.39
N THR A 37 -9.16 9.37 4.24
CA THR A 37 -9.58 8.88 2.91
C THR A 37 -8.61 7.86 2.30
N LEU A 38 -7.46 7.62 2.93
CA LEU A 38 -6.48 6.66 2.48
C LEU A 38 -6.79 5.30 3.08
N THR A 39 -7.19 4.35 2.22
CA THR A 39 -7.30 2.94 2.57
C THR A 39 -6.25 2.16 1.79
N GLU A 40 -5.43 1.39 2.49
CA GLU A 40 -4.39 0.54 1.90
C GLU A 40 -4.39 -0.84 2.54
N ILE A 41 -3.96 -1.86 1.78
CA ILE A 41 -3.84 -3.23 2.26
C ILE A 41 -2.38 -3.65 2.10
N TYR A 42 -1.74 -4.14 3.16
CA TYR A 42 -0.36 -4.60 3.12
C TYR A 42 -0.25 -5.99 3.72
N ALA A 43 0.69 -6.76 3.19
CA ALA A 43 1.23 -7.88 3.91
C ALA A 43 2.02 -7.32 5.11
N ASN A 44 1.70 -7.81 6.30
CA ASN A 44 2.39 -7.56 7.55
C ASN A 44 3.69 -8.38 7.58
N ASP A 45 4.58 -8.09 6.63
CA ASP A 45 5.94 -8.57 6.71
C ASP A 45 6.78 -7.58 7.53
N SER A 46 7.70 -8.11 8.34
CA SER A 46 8.45 -7.29 9.31
C SER A 46 9.32 -6.18 8.67
N TYR A 47 9.47 -6.18 7.34
CA TYR A 47 10.40 -5.33 6.62
C TYR A 47 9.75 -4.48 5.52
N GLY A 48 8.44 -4.59 5.29
CA GLY A 48 7.73 -3.82 4.27
C GLY A 48 8.08 -4.22 2.82
N PHE A 49 8.63 -5.41 2.62
CA PHE A 49 8.93 -5.97 1.30
C PHE A 49 7.73 -6.68 0.67
N GLY A 50 6.78 -7.10 1.50
CA GLY A 50 5.58 -7.83 1.16
C GLY A 50 4.72 -7.12 0.13
N GLN A 51 3.99 -7.92 -0.64
CA GLN A 51 3.09 -7.40 -1.67
C GLN A 51 1.78 -6.95 -1.02
N GLY A 52 1.37 -5.73 -1.35
CA GLY A 52 0.11 -5.14 -0.90
C GLY A 52 -0.53 -4.32 -2.02
N ILE A 53 -1.67 -3.71 -1.74
CA ILE A 53 -2.36 -2.80 -2.64
C ILE A 53 -2.03 -1.37 -2.27
N TYR A 54 -1.71 -0.55 -3.27
CA TYR A 54 -1.49 0.88 -3.10
C TYR A 54 -2.76 1.58 -2.53
N PRO A 55 -2.65 2.83 -2.05
CA PRO A 55 -3.78 3.53 -1.45
C PRO A 55 -5.02 3.65 -2.35
N PHE A 56 -6.13 4.06 -1.72
CA PHE A 56 -7.47 4.21 -2.32
C PHE A 56 -8.16 2.89 -2.69
N VAL A 57 -8.03 1.89 -1.81
CA VAL A 57 -8.97 0.77 -1.77
C VAL A 57 -10.37 1.31 -1.48
N LYS A 58 -11.27 1.19 -2.45
CA LYS A 58 -12.68 1.61 -2.34
C LYS A 58 -13.51 0.58 -1.61
N ASN A 59 -13.31 -0.68 -1.95
CA ASN A 59 -14.04 -1.80 -1.40
C ASN A 59 -13.14 -3.01 -1.31
N PHE A 60 -13.37 -3.86 -0.33
CA PHE A 60 -12.72 -5.15 -0.21
C PHE A 60 -13.61 -6.11 0.56
N ALA A 61 -13.44 -7.40 0.28
CA ALA A 61 -14.03 -8.48 1.06
C ALA A 61 -12.97 -9.58 1.22
N PHE A 62 -13.04 -10.33 2.30
CA PHE A 62 -12.08 -11.40 2.56
C PHE A 62 -12.74 -12.60 3.25
N ASP A 63 -12.19 -13.77 2.99
CA ASP A 63 -12.50 -15.00 3.73
C ASP A 63 -11.20 -15.59 4.31
N LYS A 64 -11.12 -16.88 4.62
CA LYS A 64 -9.91 -17.50 5.17
C LYS A 64 -8.77 -17.67 4.14
N GLU A 65 -9.08 -17.67 2.84
CA GLU A 65 -8.16 -17.98 1.74
C GLU A 65 -7.81 -16.76 0.89
N PHE A 66 -8.79 -15.88 0.63
CA PHE A 66 -8.66 -14.79 -0.32
C PHE A 66 -9.04 -13.43 0.25
N ILE A 67 -8.51 -12.38 -0.38
CA ILE A 67 -8.98 -11.00 -0.27
C ILE A 67 -9.29 -10.53 -1.69
N ILE A 68 -10.51 -10.05 -1.95
CA ILE A 68 -10.88 -9.39 -3.20
C ILE A 68 -10.93 -7.89 -2.97
N ILE A 69 -10.45 -7.11 -3.94
CA ILE A 69 -10.20 -5.68 -3.74
C ILE A 69 -10.64 -4.90 -4.97
N GLU A 70 -11.35 -3.81 -4.75
CA GLU A 70 -11.66 -2.77 -5.74
C GLU A 70 -10.92 -1.48 -5.34
N GLN A 71 -10.08 -0.97 -6.24
CA GLN A 71 -9.22 0.18 -6.00
C GLN A 71 -9.53 1.28 -7.02
N GLU A 72 -9.58 2.53 -6.56
CA GLU A 72 -9.57 3.70 -7.43
C GLU A 72 -8.15 4.21 -7.65
N THR A 73 -7.80 4.45 -8.91
CA THR A 73 -6.45 4.88 -9.27
C THR A 73 -6.29 6.38 -9.07
N LYS A 74 -5.42 6.77 -8.12
CA LYS A 74 -5.00 8.18 -7.95
C LYS A 74 -3.49 8.30 -8.07
N LYS A 75 -3.05 8.82 -9.22
CA LYS A 75 -1.64 8.79 -9.64
C LYS A 75 -0.71 9.49 -8.66
N LYS A 76 -1.08 10.68 -8.16
CA LYS A 76 -0.23 11.47 -7.27
C LYS A 76 0.10 10.68 -6.01
N GLU A 77 -0.87 10.02 -5.43
CA GLU A 77 -0.75 9.31 -4.17
C GLU A 77 -0.12 7.93 -4.34
N ILE A 78 -0.33 7.27 -5.48
CA ILE A 78 0.42 6.06 -5.84
C ILE A 78 1.92 6.40 -5.98
N VAL A 79 2.27 7.53 -6.58
CA VAL A 79 3.67 7.99 -6.65
C VAL A 79 4.24 8.22 -5.26
N ILE A 80 3.49 8.90 -4.37
CA ILE A 80 3.93 9.14 -2.97
C ILE A 80 4.16 7.80 -2.24
N SER A 81 3.17 6.90 -2.28
CA SER A 81 3.26 5.59 -1.63
C SER A 81 4.40 4.73 -2.21
N PHE A 82 4.61 4.76 -3.53
CA PHE A 82 5.73 4.06 -4.16
C PHE A 82 7.09 4.64 -3.76
N THR A 83 7.19 5.97 -3.66
CA THR A 83 8.39 6.68 -3.19
C THR A 83 8.76 6.25 -1.77
N GLU A 84 7.77 6.21 -0.88
CA GLU A 84 7.92 5.75 0.50
C GLU A 84 8.39 4.29 0.57
N LYS A 85 7.78 3.40 -0.24
CA LYS A 85 8.20 1.99 -0.32
C LYS A 85 9.62 1.84 -0.86
N LEU A 86 10.00 2.63 -1.88
CA LEU A 86 11.37 2.62 -2.40
C LEU A 86 12.37 3.05 -1.33
N ARG A 87 12.08 4.14 -0.60
CA ARG A 87 12.90 4.61 0.52
C ARG A 87 13.13 3.50 1.54
N GLY A 88 12.06 2.88 2.02
CA GLY A 88 12.13 1.82 3.04
C GLY A 88 12.95 0.62 2.58
N LYS A 89 12.64 0.09 1.39
CA LYS A 89 13.31 -1.12 0.86
C LYS A 89 14.80 -0.90 0.59
N TYR A 90 15.17 0.21 -0.02
CA TYR A 90 16.58 0.51 -0.28
C TYR A 90 17.32 0.87 1.01
N GLY A 91 16.72 1.65 1.91
CA GLY A 91 17.34 1.97 3.20
C GLY A 91 17.64 0.70 3.99
N PHE A 92 16.69 -0.25 4.01
CA PHE A 92 16.89 -1.57 4.58
C PHE A 92 18.08 -2.30 3.93
N LEU A 93 18.11 -2.41 2.61
CA LEU A 93 19.15 -3.19 1.94
C LEU A 93 20.55 -2.56 1.97
N LEU A 94 20.63 -1.23 1.98
CA LEU A 94 21.91 -0.52 2.02
C LEU A 94 22.56 -0.58 3.41
N TYR A 95 21.76 -0.58 4.48
CA TYR A 95 22.29 -0.32 5.83
C TYR A 95 21.95 -1.40 6.87
N MET A 96 20.97 -2.27 6.61
CA MET A 96 20.47 -3.25 7.59
C MET A 96 20.43 -4.70 7.08
N LYS A 97 20.82 -4.97 5.83
CA LYS A 97 20.72 -6.34 5.26
C LYS A 97 21.51 -7.40 6.03
N ASP A 98 22.61 -7.02 6.69
CA ASP A 98 23.50 -7.96 7.37
C ASP A 98 23.07 -8.22 8.83
N SER A 99 22.13 -7.44 9.37
CA SER A 99 21.66 -7.59 10.76
C SER A 99 20.46 -8.52 10.89
N ILE A 100 19.91 -9.04 9.80
CA ILE A 100 18.59 -9.67 9.77
C ILE A 100 18.54 -10.83 8.76
N LYS A 101 17.66 -11.82 9.02
CA LYS A 101 17.38 -12.92 8.10
C LYS A 101 16.76 -12.41 6.80
N ILE A 102 17.41 -12.72 5.67
CA ILE A 102 16.87 -12.49 4.33
C ILE A 102 15.60 -13.35 4.14
N THR A 103 14.48 -12.70 3.82
CA THR A 103 13.21 -13.37 3.49
C THR A 103 13.05 -13.52 1.98
N LYS A 104 12.12 -14.37 1.54
CA LYS A 104 11.81 -14.56 0.11
C LYS A 104 11.41 -13.26 -0.59
N ASP A 105 10.71 -12.35 0.10
CA ASP A 105 10.31 -11.06 -0.48
C ASP A 105 11.50 -10.09 -0.61
N VAL A 106 12.46 -10.16 0.30
CA VAL A 106 13.73 -9.43 0.19
C VAL A 106 14.52 -9.94 -1.01
N GLU A 107 14.67 -11.27 -1.17
CA GLU A 107 15.33 -11.87 -2.32
C GLU A 107 14.67 -11.46 -3.64
N LYS A 108 13.33 -11.53 -3.69
CA LYS A 108 12.55 -11.12 -4.87
C LYS A 108 12.81 -9.68 -5.25
N PHE A 109 12.92 -8.78 -4.27
CA PHE A 109 13.24 -7.37 -4.53
C PHE A 109 14.69 -7.20 -5.00
N MET A 110 15.65 -7.91 -4.40
CA MET A 110 17.05 -7.90 -4.83
C MET A 110 17.25 -8.43 -6.26
N GLN A 111 16.36 -9.30 -6.73
CA GLN A 111 16.35 -9.80 -8.10
C GLN A 111 15.57 -8.90 -9.08
N SER A 112 14.85 -7.89 -8.58
CA SER A 112 14.04 -7.00 -9.42
C SER A 112 14.91 -6.11 -10.31
N LYS A 113 14.34 -5.64 -11.43
CA LYS A 113 15.01 -4.66 -12.31
C LYS A 113 15.39 -3.38 -11.55
N ILE A 114 14.56 -2.94 -10.59
CA ILE A 114 14.84 -1.73 -9.82
C ILE A 114 16.19 -1.86 -9.10
N TRP A 115 16.43 -3.01 -8.44
CA TRP A 115 17.68 -3.26 -7.72
C TRP A 115 18.86 -3.62 -8.62
N THR A 116 18.64 -4.44 -9.64
CA THR A 116 19.71 -5.00 -10.50
C THR A 116 20.12 -4.06 -11.64
N ASP A 117 19.26 -3.15 -12.08
CA ASP A 117 19.59 -2.16 -13.09
C ASP A 117 20.54 -1.11 -12.50
N SER A 118 21.75 -1.06 -13.05
CA SER A 118 22.80 -0.14 -12.60
C SER A 118 22.38 1.33 -12.62
N ILE A 119 21.45 1.74 -13.49
CA ILE A 119 20.99 3.12 -13.57
C ILE A 119 20.06 3.42 -12.39
N TRP A 120 18.98 2.66 -12.23
CA TRP A 120 18.02 2.88 -11.13
C TRP A 120 18.66 2.71 -9.77
N HIS A 121 19.46 1.65 -9.60
CA HIS A 121 20.17 1.42 -8.36
C HIS A 121 21.07 2.60 -7.99
N LYS A 122 21.85 3.13 -8.94
CA LYS A 122 22.74 4.28 -8.72
C LYS A 122 21.96 5.57 -8.46
N GLU A 123 20.86 5.82 -9.16
CA GLU A 123 20.03 7.01 -8.93
C GLU A 123 19.39 6.97 -7.54
N ILE A 124 18.77 5.85 -7.15
CA ILE A 124 18.06 5.72 -5.88
C ILE A 124 19.03 5.71 -4.69
N SER A 125 20.12 4.93 -4.76
CA SER A 125 21.08 4.82 -3.65
C SER A 125 21.72 6.15 -3.27
N ARG A 126 21.90 7.08 -4.21
CA ARG A 126 22.45 8.43 -3.94
C ARG A 126 21.50 9.31 -3.12
N GLU A 127 20.20 9.04 -3.21
CA GLU A 127 19.18 9.80 -2.50
C GLU A 127 18.90 9.24 -1.11
N ILE A 128 19.34 8.03 -0.79
CA ILE A 128 19.04 7.35 0.48
C ILE A 128 20.26 7.35 1.39
N LEU A 129 20.10 8.01 2.53
CA LEU A 129 21.08 8.16 3.60
C LEU A 129 20.92 7.03 4.64
N PRO A 130 21.87 6.86 5.57
CA PRO A 130 21.74 5.94 6.69
C PRO A 130 20.41 6.11 7.45
N GLU A 131 19.97 5.03 8.10
CA GLU A 131 18.68 4.97 8.82
C GLU A 131 17.45 5.18 7.91
N SER A 132 17.60 4.98 6.60
CA SER A 132 16.54 5.19 5.59
C SER A 132 16.08 6.65 5.46
N ASN A 133 16.91 7.61 5.90
CA ASN A 133 16.70 9.03 5.63
C ASN A 133 16.83 9.32 4.12
N VAL A 134 16.21 10.40 3.64
CA VAL A 134 16.34 10.82 2.24
C VAL A 134 17.00 12.19 2.15
N ARG A 135 17.91 12.35 1.19
CA ARG A 135 18.51 13.64 0.87
C ARG A 135 17.45 14.61 0.34
N SER A 136 16.56 14.13 -0.51
CA SER A 136 15.44 14.91 -1.07
C SER A 136 14.29 13.98 -1.45
N PHE A 137 13.17 14.09 -0.72
CA PHE A 137 11.97 13.32 -1.03
C PHE A 137 11.42 13.67 -2.43
N ASP A 138 11.49 14.94 -2.83
CA ASP A 138 11.08 15.38 -4.17
C ASP A 138 11.93 14.75 -5.27
N THR A 139 13.24 14.61 -5.06
CA THR A 139 14.14 13.99 -6.03
C THR A 139 13.84 12.50 -6.15
N LEU A 140 13.68 11.80 -5.03
CA LEU A 140 13.26 10.40 -5.05
C LEU A 140 11.88 10.23 -5.69
N GLY A 141 10.95 11.15 -5.46
CA GLY A 141 9.62 11.17 -6.08
C GLY A 141 9.66 11.35 -7.60
N LYS A 142 10.62 12.13 -8.12
CA LYS A 142 10.87 12.23 -9.57
C LYS A 142 11.40 10.92 -10.14
N ILE A 143 12.32 10.25 -9.45
CA ILE A 143 12.83 8.93 -9.86
C ILE A 143 11.69 7.90 -9.85
N ALA A 144 10.91 7.84 -8.77
CA ALA A 144 9.74 6.99 -8.62
C ALA A 144 8.73 7.20 -9.76
N SER A 145 8.47 8.46 -10.13
CA SER A 145 7.58 8.81 -11.24
C SER A 145 8.08 8.30 -12.60
N LYS A 146 9.39 8.30 -12.85
CA LYS A 146 9.98 7.75 -14.08
C LYS A 146 9.81 6.24 -14.13
N ILE A 147 10.13 5.54 -13.04
CA ILE A 147 9.96 4.09 -12.93
C ILE A 147 8.51 3.71 -13.19
N ILE A 148 7.57 4.37 -12.52
CA ILE A 148 6.12 4.20 -12.72
C ILE A 148 5.71 4.40 -14.19
N LYS A 149 6.28 5.38 -14.88
CA LYS A 149 5.94 5.67 -16.28
C LYS A 149 6.39 4.56 -17.23
N GLU A 150 7.48 3.86 -16.91
CA GLU A 150 8.09 2.86 -17.78
C GLU A 150 7.58 1.43 -17.50
N ASP A 151 7.27 1.15 -16.24
CA ASP A 151 6.91 -0.17 -15.76
C ASP A 151 5.53 -0.65 -16.29
N PRO A 152 5.45 -1.85 -16.89
CA PRO A 152 4.20 -2.39 -17.45
C PRO A 152 3.05 -2.53 -16.43
N TYR A 153 3.34 -2.90 -15.18
CA TYR A 153 2.33 -3.06 -14.14
C TYR A 153 1.64 -1.73 -13.85
N PHE A 154 2.40 -0.64 -13.73
CA PHE A 154 1.83 0.68 -13.51
C PHE A 154 1.14 1.24 -14.74
N LYS A 155 1.66 0.99 -15.95
CA LYS A 155 0.94 1.33 -17.20
C LYS A 155 -0.45 0.70 -17.23
N GLU A 156 -0.54 -0.58 -16.87
CA GLU A 156 -1.80 -1.31 -16.80
C GLU A 156 -2.73 -0.71 -15.73
N MET A 157 -2.22 -0.45 -14.52
CA MET A 157 -2.97 0.19 -13.44
C MET A 157 -3.55 1.55 -13.85
N PHE A 158 -2.73 2.40 -14.47
CA PHE A 158 -3.11 3.76 -14.85
C PHE A 158 -3.94 3.83 -16.14
N SER A 159 -4.08 2.74 -16.88
CA SER A 159 -4.98 2.66 -18.04
C SER A 159 -6.46 2.70 -17.64
N ARG A 160 -6.78 2.55 -16.33
CA ARG A 160 -8.14 2.48 -15.81
C ARG A 160 -8.34 3.31 -14.55
N LYS A 161 -9.57 3.78 -14.36
CA LYS A 161 -9.99 4.47 -13.13
C LYS A 161 -10.17 3.50 -11.96
N ILE A 162 -10.67 2.30 -12.25
CA ILE A 162 -10.93 1.25 -11.25
C ILE A 162 -10.12 0.01 -11.63
N ASN A 163 -9.41 -0.54 -10.66
CA ASN A 163 -8.68 -1.79 -10.78
C ASN A 163 -9.17 -2.80 -9.76
N TYR A 164 -9.19 -4.07 -10.15
CA TYR A 164 -9.56 -5.17 -9.29
C TYR A 164 -8.34 -6.02 -8.97
N TYR A 165 -8.28 -6.56 -7.74
CA TYR A 165 -7.23 -7.46 -7.30
C TYR A 165 -7.79 -8.66 -6.55
N ILE A 166 -7.01 -9.74 -6.55
CA ILE A 166 -7.22 -10.92 -5.71
C ILE A 166 -5.91 -11.18 -4.99
N ILE A 167 -5.94 -11.31 -3.67
CA ILE A 167 -4.82 -11.78 -2.86
C ILE A 167 -5.09 -13.23 -2.46
N ASP A 168 -4.17 -14.14 -2.80
CA ASP A 168 -4.14 -15.50 -2.30
C ASP A 168 -3.27 -15.55 -1.04
N LYS A 169 -3.92 -15.70 0.12
CA LYS A 169 -3.27 -15.61 1.43
C LYS A 169 -2.39 -16.81 1.76
N GLN A 170 -2.61 -17.96 1.10
CA GLN A 170 -1.78 -19.14 1.32
C GLN A 170 -0.48 -19.03 0.53
N LYS A 171 -0.55 -18.48 -0.69
CA LYS A 171 0.62 -18.25 -1.54
C LYS A 171 1.35 -16.93 -1.24
N GLN A 172 0.69 -16.01 -0.52
CA GLN A 172 1.17 -14.64 -0.31
C GLN A 172 1.40 -13.93 -1.66
N GLU A 173 0.47 -14.13 -2.59
CA GLU A 173 0.53 -13.61 -3.95
C GLU A 173 -0.61 -12.64 -4.24
N VAL A 174 -0.28 -11.53 -4.92
CA VAL A 174 -1.24 -10.53 -5.38
C VAL A 174 -1.42 -10.68 -6.89
N TYR A 175 -2.67 -10.87 -7.32
CA TYR A 175 -3.07 -10.92 -8.71
C TYR A 175 -3.78 -9.62 -9.09
N GLY A 176 -3.25 -8.91 -10.08
CA GLY A 176 -3.77 -7.66 -10.62
C GLY A 176 -2.64 -6.72 -11.04
N PRO A 177 -2.94 -5.47 -11.43
CA PRO A 177 -4.28 -4.89 -11.58
C PRO A 177 -5.09 -5.52 -12.71
N PHE A 178 -6.38 -5.72 -12.50
CA PHE A 178 -7.28 -6.25 -13.53
C PHE A 178 -8.38 -5.26 -13.93
N SER A 179 -8.82 -5.38 -15.19
CA SER A 179 -10.18 -4.98 -15.58
C SER A 179 -11.22 -5.87 -14.89
N LYS A 180 -12.49 -5.45 -14.87
CA LYS A 180 -13.57 -6.26 -14.29
C LYS A 180 -13.67 -7.65 -14.93
N GLU A 181 -13.53 -7.73 -16.25
CA GLU A 181 -13.58 -8.99 -17.00
C GLU A 181 -12.41 -9.91 -16.64
N ASN A 182 -11.17 -9.40 -16.69
CA ASN A 182 -9.98 -10.19 -16.33
C ASN A 182 -10.02 -10.67 -14.88
N TYR A 183 -10.55 -9.83 -13.98
CA TYR A 183 -10.80 -10.19 -12.59
C TYR A 183 -11.77 -11.36 -12.46
N LEU A 184 -12.91 -11.34 -13.15
CA LEU A 184 -13.88 -12.42 -13.10
C LEU A 184 -13.30 -13.74 -13.65
N THR A 185 -12.51 -13.66 -14.72
CA THR A 185 -11.80 -14.82 -15.27
C THR A 185 -10.79 -15.37 -14.25
N LYS A 186 -9.94 -14.51 -13.67
CA LYS A 186 -8.95 -14.93 -12.68
C LYS A 186 -9.59 -15.47 -11.40
N ARG A 187 -10.72 -14.88 -10.98
CA ARG A 187 -11.52 -15.32 -9.82
C ARG A 187 -12.00 -16.76 -9.99
N LYS A 188 -12.51 -17.11 -11.18
CA LYS A 188 -12.91 -18.49 -11.53
C LYS A 188 -11.72 -19.44 -11.55
N GLU A 189 -10.61 -19.03 -12.18
CA GLU A 189 -9.37 -19.82 -12.23
C GLU A 189 -8.85 -20.19 -10.83
N LEU A 190 -8.86 -19.21 -9.91
CA LEU A 190 -8.42 -19.38 -8.53
C LEU A 190 -9.47 -20.05 -7.62
N LYS A 191 -10.68 -20.33 -8.14
CA LYS A 191 -11.81 -20.90 -7.39
C LYS A 191 -12.19 -20.09 -6.15
N VAL A 192 -12.10 -18.76 -6.22
CA VAL A 192 -12.55 -17.87 -5.15
C VAL A 192 -14.06 -18.04 -4.97
N SER A 193 -14.52 -18.22 -3.73
CA SER A 193 -15.93 -18.46 -3.42
C SER A 193 -16.86 -17.46 -4.10
N GLU A 194 -17.96 -17.92 -4.69
CA GLU A 194 -19.00 -17.05 -5.26
C GLU A 194 -19.71 -16.21 -4.20
N THR A 195 -19.70 -16.67 -2.95
CA THR A 195 -20.26 -15.95 -1.80
C THR A 195 -19.36 -14.83 -1.29
N LEU A 196 -18.14 -14.70 -1.80
CA LEU A 196 -17.23 -13.60 -1.46
C LEU A 196 -17.49 -12.42 -2.41
N PHE A 197 -18.24 -11.41 -1.98
CA PHE A 197 -18.59 -10.24 -2.79
C PHE A 197 -18.28 -8.94 -2.05
N PHE A 198 -18.10 -7.88 -2.82
CA PHE A 198 -17.93 -6.52 -2.30
C PHE A 198 -19.23 -6.07 -1.61
N GLU A 199 -19.13 -5.51 -0.40
CA GLU A 199 -20.28 -4.98 0.34
C GLU A 199 -20.86 -3.70 -0.28
#